data_AF-A0A537S4V9-F1
#
_entry.id   AF-A0A537S4V9-F1
#
_cell.length_a   1.000
_cell.length_b   1.000
_cell.length_c   1.000
_cell.angle_alpha   90.00
_cell.angle_beta   90.00
_cell.angle_gamma   90.00
#
_symmetry.space_group_name_H-M   'P 1'
#
loop_
_entity.id
_entity.type
_entity.pdbx_description
1 polymer ?
#
loop_
_entity_poly.entity_id
_entity_poly.type
_entity_poly.pdbx_seq_one_letter_code
_entity_poly.pdbx_strand_id
1 'polypeptide(L)'
;GAGMALDARWFLPHFEFRFPVWGTVQREGVSLELRQALEPWLVLGEQSGAATRTVDSSLDRAQAIVRGGRLDRYAVTCNGYPLPLAATATMGEAVAGVRFRAWPSVEGFHPTIPPHVPLTFDIIDTWSGRSIGGCRYHATHPGGRVFQALPVNALEAEARRLARFEPMGHTPGDTAPKTGGVHPDFPLTLDLRRVP
;
A
#
# COMPACT_ATOMS: atom_id res chain seq x y z
N GLY A 1 32.64 -5.31 -24.43
CA GLY A 1 32.82 -6.30 -23.35
C GLY A 1 31.63 -7.24 -23.37
N ALA A 2 31.84 -8.54 -23.21
CA ALA A 2 30.75 -9.52 -23.16
C ALA A 2 30.01 -9.36 -21.81
N GLY A 3 28.84 -8.74 -21.83
CA GLY A 3 28.00 -8.60 -20.64
C GLY A 3 27.35 -9.93 -20.29
N MET A 4 27.41 -10.34 -19.02
CA MET A 4 26.65 -11.49 -18.55
C MET A 4 25.16 -11.13 -18.53
N ALA A 5 24.33 -11.94 -19.19
CA ALA A 5 22.89 -11.74 -19.18
C ALA A 5 22.36 -12.07 -17.77
N LEU A 6 21.95 -11.05 -17.03
CA LEU A 6 21.28 -11.22 -15.74
C LEU A 6 19.80 -11.51 -15.97
N ASP A 7 19.33 -12.64 -15.47
CA ASP A 7 17.91 -12.97 -15.47
C ASP A 7 17.24 -12.40 -14.21
N ALA A 8 16.22 -11.54 -14.40
CA ALA A 8 15.48 -10.94 -13.29
C ALA A 8 14.87 -12.00 -12.34
N ARG A 9 14.56 -13.20 -12.84
CA ARG A 9 14.00 -14.30 -12.05
C ARG A 9 14.92 -14.76 -10.93
N TRP A 10 16.23 -14.59 -11.08
CA TRP A 10 17.21 -14.92 -10.03
C TRP A 10 17.06 -14.04 -8.78
N PHE A 11 16.43 -12.88 -8.91
CA PHE A 11 16.24 -11.92 -7.82
C PHE A 11 14.84 -11.97 -7.21
N LEU A 12 13.93 -12.82 -7.69
CA LEU A 12 12.56 -12.94 -7.15
C LEU A 12 12.52 -13.14 -5.63
N PRO A 13 13.35 -14.01 -5.00
CA PRO A 13 13.33 -14.16 -3.55
C PRO A 13 13.71 -12.86 -2.80
N HIS A 14 14.65 -12.09 -3.35
CA HIS A 14 15.05 -10.80 -2.77
C HIS A 14 13.94 -9.76 -2.92
N PHE A 15 13.26 -9.78 -4.08
CA PHE A 15 12.11 -8.93 -4.34
C PHE A 15 10.98 -9.24 -3.33
N GLU A 16 10.58 -10.49 -3.18
CA GLU A 16 9.51 -10.91 -2.26
C GLU A 16 9.87 -10.62 -0.80
N PHE A 17 11.15 -10.74 -0.42
CA PHE A 17 11.61 -10.35 0.90
C PHE A 17 11.52 -8.83 1.13
N ARG A 18 11.92 -8.02 0.14
CA ARG A 18 11.95 -6.55 0.26
C ARG A 18 10.56 -5.91 0.11
N PHE A 19 9.69 -6.54 -0.69
CA PHE A 19 8.38 -6.05 -1.09
C PHE A 19 7.31 -7.13 -0.88
N PRO A 20 7.13 -7.60 0.37
CA PRO A 20 6.23 -8.71 0.64
C PRO A 20 4.78 -8.35 0.30
N VAL A 21 4.06 -9.35 -0.19
CA VAL A 21 2.59 -9.29 -0.34
C VAL A 21 1.96 -9.17 1.05
N TRP A 22 1.11 -8.18 1.24
CA TRP A 22 0.31 -8.03 2.46
C TRP A 22 -0.91 -8.94 2.43
N GLY A 23 -1.52 -9.08 1.25
CA GLY A 23 -2.63 -9.99 1.04
C GLY A 23 -3.28 -9.80 -0.33
N THR A 24 -4.26 -10.66 -0.62
CA THR A 24 -5.00 -10.64 -1.88
C THR A 24 -6.46 -10.94 -1.61
N VAL A 25 -7.34 -10.25 -2.33
CA VAL A 25 -8.78 -10.55 -2.38
C VAL A 25 -9.23 -10.72 -3.82
N GLN A 26 -10.23 -11.56 -4.04
CA GLN A 26 -10.87 -11.76 -5.34
C GLN A 26 -12.38 -11.59 -5.23
N ARG A 27 -12.97 -10.77 -6.10
CA ARG A 27 -14.41 -10.50 -6.14
C ARG A 27 -14.84 -10.35 -7.60
N GLU A 28 -15.88 -11.09 -7.99
CA GLU A 28 -16.48 -11.03 -9.33
C GLU A 28 -15.47 -11.08 -10.51
N GLY A 29 -14.43 -11.91 -10.39
CA GLY A 29 -13.41 -12.04 -11.44
C GLY A 29 -12.35 -10.92 -11.47
N VAL A 30 -12.33 -10.05 -10.46
CA VAL A 30 -11.29 -9.06 -10.20
C VAL A 30 -10.47 -9.47 -8.99
N SER A 31 -9.14 -9.50 -9.11
CA SER A 31 -8.24 -9.66 -7.99
C SER A 31 -7.59 -8.33 -7.62
N LEU A 32 -7.55 -8.01 -6.33
CA LEU A 32 -6.75 -6.93 -5.76
C LEU A 32 -5.68 -7.53 -4.86
N GLU A 33 -4.42 -7.35 -5.24
CA GLU A 33 -3.25 -7.69 -4.44
C GLU A 33 -2.64 -6.41 -3.88
N LEU A 34 -2.35 -6.40 -2.58
CA LEU A 34 -1.60 -5.34 -1.93
C LEU A 34 -0.22 -5.87 -1.54
N ARG A 35 0.82 -5.11 -1.86
CA ARG A 35 2.19 -5.42 -1.45
C ARG A 35 2.91 -4.16 -0.99
N GLN A 36 3.95 -4.35 -0.20
CA GLN A 36 4.84 -3.25 0.15
C GLN A 36 5.52 -2.70 -1.09
N ALA A 37 5.65 -1.39 -1.19
CA ALA A 37 6.39 -0.71 -2.24
C ALA A 37 7.52 0.14 -1.64
N LEU A 38 8.44 0.57 -2.50
CA LEU A 38 9.53 1.42 -2.08
C LEU A 38 9.01 2.81 -1.70
N GLU A 39 9.24 3.20 -0.45
CA GLU A 39 9.10 4.57 0.01
C GLU A 39 10.48 5.09 0.44
N PRO A 40 11.02 6.14 -0.20
CA PRO A 40 12.26 6.73 0.23
C PRO A 40 12.01 7.53 1.52
N TRP A 41 12.58 7.07 2.63
CA TRP A 41 12.57 7.83 3.87
C TRP A 41 13.57 8.97 3.77
N LEU A 42 13.04 10.19 3.76
CA LEU A 42 13.85 11.40 3.65
C LEU A 42 14.63 11.61 4.94
N VAL A 43 15.89 12.02 4.78
CA VAL A 43 16.78 12.39 5.87
C VAL A 43 16.26 13.67 6.52
N LEU A 44 16.13 13.64 7.85
CA LEU A 44 15.82 14.80 8.66
C LEU A 44 17.07 15.65 8.88
N GLY A 45 16.88 16.93 9.20
CA GLY A 45 17.97 17.86 9.47
C GLY A 45 18.88 17.41 10.62
N GLU A 46 20.07 18.02 10.72
CA GLU A 46 21.04 17.66 11.76
C GLU A 46 20.47 17.92 13.16
N GLN A 47 20.50 16.89 14.00
CA GLN A 47 20.24 17.02 15.43
C GLN A 47 21.57 17.24 16.16
N SER A 48 21.64 18.29 16.99
CA SER A 48 22.85 18.63 17.72
C SER A 48 23.29 17.47 18.62
N GLY A 49 24.54 17.01 18.44
CA GLY A 49 25.13 15.93 19.25
C GLY A 49 24.85 14.51 18.76
N ALA A 50 24.13 14.32 17.65
CA ALA A 50 23.94 13.00 17.05
C ALA A 50 25.05 12.67 16.03
N ALA A 51 25.63 11.47 16.12
CA ALA A 51 26.62 10.96 15.16
C ALA A 51 25.97 10.33 13.91
N THR A 52 24.64 10.22 13.88
CA THR A 52 23.85 9.62 12.80
C THR A 52 22.76 10.59 12.35
N ARG A 53 22.28 10.43 11.11
CA ARG A 53 21.17 11.22 10.59
C ARG A 53 19.86 10.42 10.71
N THR A 54 18.86 11.02 11.33
CA THR A 54 17.51 10.44 11.45
C THR A 54 16.79 10.54 10.11
N VAL A 55 15.88 9.62 9.84
CA VAL A 55 14.99 9.65 8.67
C VAL A 55 13.54 9.70 9.12
N ASP A 56 12.67 10.28 8.30
CA ASP A 56 11.23 10.19 8.53
C ASP A 56 10.71 8.82 8.09
N SER A 57 10.70 7.86 9.02
CA SER A 57 10.19 6.52 8.77
C SER A 57 8.66 6.42 8.85
N SER A 58 7.96 7.51 9.19
CA SER A 58 6.51 7.46 9.44
C SER A 58 5.64 7.27 8.20
N LEU A 59 6.23 7.37 7.02
CA LEU A 59 5.56 7.16 5.73
C LEU A 59 5.90 5.79 5.18
N ASP A 60 4.89 5.15 4.61
CA ASP A 60 5.03 3.91 3.87
C ASP A 60 4.30 4.02 2.53
N ARG A 61 4.62 3.07 1.64
CA ARG A 61 3.97 2.94 0.34
C ARG A 61 3.47 1.52 0.11
N ALA A 62 2.22 1.43 -0.33
CA ALA A 62 1.63 0.22 -0.89
C ALA A 62 1.69 0.28 -2.41
N GLN A 63 1.87 -0.88 -3.06
CA GLN A 63 1.47 -1.08 -4.43
C GLN A 63 0.19 -1.91 -4.43
N ALA A 64 -0.84 -1.40 -5.09
CA ALA A 64 -2.02 -2.16 -5.47
C ALA A 64 -1.81 -2.71 -6.88
N ILE A 65 -2.04 -4.01 -7.05
CA ILE A 65 -2.10 -4.67 -8.36
C ILE A 65 -3.51 -5.20 -8.54
N VAL A 66 -4.16 -4.77 -9.61
CA VAL A 66 -5.53 -5.16 -9.97
C VAL A 66 -5.48 -6.00 -11.22
N ARG A 67 -6.10 -7.18 -11.19
CA ARG A 67 -6.19 -8.05 -12.37
C ARG A 67 -7.61 -8.48 -12.64
N GLY A 68 -7.99 -8.62 -13.91
CA GLY A 68 -9.31 -9.08 -14.31
C GLY A 68 -9.64 -8.72 -15.76
N GLY A 69 -10.66 -9.37 -16.33
CA GLY A 69 -11.02 -9.20 -17.74
C GLY A 69 -11.73 -7.88 -18.09
N ARG A 70 -12.12 -7.08 -17.09
CA ARG A 70 -12.95 -5.87 -17.24
C ARG A 70 -12.53 -4.73 -16.33
N LEU A 71 -11.23 -4.40 -16.32
CA LEU A 71 -10.69 -3.34 -15.46
C LEU A 71 -11.28 -1.95 -15.72
N ASP A 72 -11.84 -1.73 -16.91
CA ASP A 72 -12.58 -0.51 -17.28
C ASP A 72 -13.88 -0.31 -16.49
N ARG A 73 -14.49 -1.40 -16.01
CA ARG A 73 -15.71 -1.37 -15.20
C ARG A 73 -15.44 -1.10 -13.72
N TYR A 74 -14.27 -1.48 -13.21
CA TYR A 74 -14.01 -1.46 -11.78
C TYR A 74 -13.06 -0.34 -11.40
N ALA A 75 -13.45 0.47 -10.43
CA ALA A 75 -12.56 1.40 -9.75
C ALA A 75 -12.05 0.74 -8.47
N VAL A 76 -10.80 1.00 -8.09
CA VAL A 76 -10.30 0.66 -6.75
C VAL A 76 -10.11 1.95 -5.99
N THR A 77 -10.54 1.99 -4.73
CA THR A 77 -10.29 3.13 -3.84
C THR A 77 -9.45 2.73 -2.64
N CYS A 78 -8.82 3.71 -2.00
CA CYS A 78 -8.23 3.60 -0.67
C CYS A 78 -8.77 4.74 0.20
N ASN A 79 -9.36 4.40 1.36
CA ASN A 79 -10.04 5.33 2.26
C ASN A 79 -11.13 6.18 1.55
N GLY A 80 -11.76 5.58 0.54
CA GLY A 80 -12.77 6.18 -0.32
C GLY A 80 -12.21 7.01 -1.49
N TYR A 81 -10.90 7.23 -1.59
CA TYR A 81 -10.29 7.98 -2.69
C TYR A 81 -9.85 7.05 -3.83
N PRO A 82 -10.16 7.36 -5.10
CA PRO A 82 -9.82 6.49 -6.23
C PRO A 82 -8.32 6.37 -6.42
N LEU A 83 -7.88 5.14 -6.72
CA LEU A 83 -6.50 4.87 -7.10
C LEU A 83 -6.28 5.28 -8.56
N PRO A 84 -5.16 5.96 -8.90
CA PRO A 84 -4.79 6.24 -10.28
C PRO A 84 -4.20 4.99 -10.94
N LEU A 85 -5.06 4.02 -11.26
CA LEU A 85 -4.66 2.75 -11.87
C LEU A 85 -4.08 2.98 -13.27
N ALA A 86 -2.88 2.46 -13.50
CA ALA A 86 -2.21 2.46 -14.80
C ALA A 86 -2.07 1.03 -15.33
N ALA A 87 -2.44 0.83 -16.59
CA ALA A 87 -2.25 -0.44 -17.28
C ALA A 87 -0.77 -0.82 -17.36
N THR A 88 -0.49 -2.12 -17.25
CA THR A 88 0.86 -2.66 -17.43
C THR A 88 1.02 -3.27 -18.84
N ALA A 89 2.19 -3.85 -19.12
CA ALA A 89 2.38 -4.65 -20.33
C ALA A 89 1.58 -5.98 -20.32
N THR A 90 1.12 -6.41 -19.14
CA THR A 90 0.29 -7.61 -18.97
C THR A 90 -1.17 -7.23 -19.21
N MET A 91 -1.80 -7.89 -20.18
CA MET A 91 -3.22 -7.67 -20.49
C MET A 91 -4.09 -7.98 -19.26
N GLY A 92 -5.02 -7.07 -18.95
CA GLY A 92 -5.91 -7.23 -17.81
C GLY A 92 -5.23 -7.03 -16.46
N GLU A 93 -4.07 -6.36 -16.41
CA GLU A 93 -3.39 -5.96 -15.17
C GLU A 93 -3.14 -4.44 -15.14
N ALA A 94 -3.48 -3.82 -14.01
CA ALA A 94 -3.18 -2.44 -13.72
C ALA A 94 -2.58 -2.27 -12.32
N VAL A 95 -1.80 -1.22 -12.13
CA VAL A 95 -1.11 -0.93 -10.86
C VAL A 95 -1.31 0.52 -10.42
N ALA A 96 -1.29 0.74 -9.10
CA ALA A 96 -1.19 2.06 -8.51
C ALA A 96 -0.42 2.02 -7.19
N GLY A 97 0.25 3.11 -6.86
CA GLY A 97 0.83 3.34 -5.54
C GLY A 97 -0.18 3.99 -4.58
N VAL A 98 -0.07 3.67 -3.30
CA VAL A 98 -0.70 4.43 -2.21
C VAL A 98 0.38 4.83 -1.22
N ARG A 99 0.61 6.13 -1.10
CA ARG A 99 1.52 6.69 -0.10
C ARG A 99 0.71 7.16 1.10
N PHE A 100 1.12 6.75 2.30
CA PHE A 100 0.37 7.01 3.51
C PHE A 100 1.30 7.16 4.72
N ARG A 101 0.81 7.87 5.73
CA ARG A 101 1.42 7.90 7.07
C ARG A 101 0.92 6.73 7.91
N ALA A 102 1.85 5.93 8.43
CA ALA A 102 1.60 4.72 9.20
C ALA A 102 1.57 4.96 10.73
N TRP A 103 2.32 5.95 11.23
CA TRP A 103 2.35 6.33 12.65
C TRP A 103 2.64 7.83 12.81
N PRO A 104 2.30 8.45 13.97
CA PRO A 104 2.65 9.84 14.20
C PRO A 104 4.18 9.98 14.36
N SER A 105 4.73 11.08 13.87
CA SER A 105 6.13 11.43 14.08
C SER A 105 6.24 12.93 14.33
N VAL A 106 6.67 13.31 15.53
CA VAL A 106 6.84 14.71 15.93
C VAL A 106 8.03 15.37 15.25
N GLU A 107 9.04 14.58 14.87
CA GLU A 107 10.25 15.05 14.19
C GLU A 107 10.17 14.89 12.67
N GLY A 108 9.16 14.17 12.16
CA GLY A 108 8.96 13.89 10.75
C GLY A 108 8.51 15.11 9.95
N PHE A 109 8.54 14.98 8.62
CA PHE A 109 7.96 15.99 7.75
C PHE A 109 6.44 16.02 7.94
N HIS A 110 5.84 17.20 7.98
CA HIS A 110 4.39 17.40 8.18
C HIS A 110 3.82 16.72 9.43
N PRO A 111 4.32 17.05 10.65
CA PRO A 111 3.97 16.36 11.89
C PRO A 111 2.49 16.52 12.29
N THR A 112 1.79 17.49 11.71
CA THR A 112 0.37 17.76 11.94
C THR A 112 -0.57 16.82 11.18
N ILE A 113 -0.05 16.04 10.21
CA ILE A 113 -0.87 15.07 9.47
C ILE A 113 -0.96 13.79 10.30
N PRO A 114 -2.16 13.33 10.70
CA PRO A 114 -2.33 12.10 11.47
C PRO A 114 -2.01 10.85 10.62
N PRO A 115 -1.84 9.67 11.26
CA PRO A 115 -1.79 8.41 10.53
C PRO A 115 -3.07 8.16 9.72
N HIS A 116 -2.93 7.53 8.56
CA HIS A 116 -4.07 7.21 7.67
C HIS A 116 -4.53 5.76 7.83
N VAL A 117 -3.87 5.00 8.71
CA VAL A 117 -4.19 3.59 8.97
C VAL A 117 -5.35 3.46 9.96
N PRO A 118 -6.18 2.41 9.84
CA PRO A 118 -6.11 1.36 8.83
C PRO A 118 -6.51 1.85 7.43
N LEU A 119 -5.82 1.33 6.41
CA LEU A 119 -6.16 1.58 5.01
C LEU A 119 -7.31 0.64 4.62
N THR A 120 -8.43 1.19 4.18
CA THR A 120 -9.56 0.41 3.65
C THR A 120 -9.57 0.52 2.13
N PHE A 121 -9.52 -0.62 1.45
CA PHE A 121 -9.58 -0.70 0.00
C PHE A 121 -10.89 -1.30 -0.44
N ASP A 122 -11.54 -0.67 -1.41
CA ASP A 122 -12.80 -1.10 -1.99
C ASP A 122 -12.66 -1.26 -3.50
N ILE A 123 -13.22 -2.34 -4.03
CA ILE A 123 -13.42 -2.57 -5.46
C ILE A 123 -14.85 -2.14 -5.76
N ILE A 124 -14.99 -1.04 -6.49
CA ILE A 124 -16.26 -0.41 -6.81
C ILE A 124 -16.63 -0.78 -8.25
N ASP A 125 -17.79 -1.38 -8.41
CA ASP A 125 -18.41 -1.52 -9.72
C ASP A 125 -18.99 -0.18 -10.16
N THR A 126 -18.39 0.44 -11.19
CA THR A 126 -18.81 1.76 -11.66
C THR A 126 -20.18 1.78 -12.32
N TRP A 127 -20.69 0.62 -12.75
CA TRP A 127 -22.02 0.53 -13.36
C TRP A 127 -23.14 0.59 -12.31
N SER A 128 -22.93 -0.05 -11.16
CA SER A 128 -23.89 -0.05 -10.06
C SER A 128 -23.59 1.00 -8.99
N GLY A 129 -22.38 1.56 -8.95
CA GLY A 129 -21.92 2.52 -7.94
C GLY A 129 -21.66 1.88 -6.57
N ARG A 130 -21.49 0.56 -6.51
CA ARG A 130 -21.42 -0.22 -5.26
C ARG A 130 -20.07 -0.87 -5.07
N SER A 131 -19.62 -0.94 -3.83
CA SER A 131 -18.48 -1.79 -3.46
C SER A 131 -18.90 -3.26 -3.56
N ILE A 132 -18.18 -4.03 -4.38
CA ILE A 132 -18.35 -5.49 -4.54
C ILE A 132 -17.42 -6.28 -3.60
N GLY A 133 -16.65 -5.58 -2.77
CA GLY A 133 -15.73 -6.14 -1.79
C GLY A 133 -14.40 -5.41 -1.77
N GLY A 134 -13.44 -5.96 -1.04
CA GLY A 134 -12.15 -5.31 -0.83
C GLY A 134 -11.45 -5.86 0.40
N CYS A 135 -10.58 -5.07 1.01
CA CYS A 135 -9.78 -5.49 2.16
C CYS A 135 -9.38 -4.31 3.04
N ARG A 136 -8.83 -4.60 4.21
CA ARG A 136 -8.25 -3.60 5.10
C ARG A 136 -6.82 -3.98 5.48
N TYR A 137 -5.96 -2.98 5.59
CA TYR A 137 -4.57 -3.12 6.00
C TYR A 137 -4.26 -2.25 7.21
N HIS A 138 -3.52 -2.82 8.16
CA HIS A 138 -3.06 -2.14 9.36
C HIS A 138 -1.53 -2.02 9.32
N ALA A 139 -0.95 -0.87 9.67
CA ALA A 139 0.52 -0.77 9.76
C ALA A 139 1.09 -1.61 10.92
N THR A 140 0.31 -1.73 11.99
CA THR A 140 0.62 -2.51 13.20
C THR A 140 -0.45 -3.58 13.41
N HIS A 141 -0.27 -4.44 14.42
CA HIS A 141 -1.25 -5.47 14.73
C HIS A 141 -2.61 -4.83 15.07
N PRO A 142 -3.74 -5.27 14.48
CA PRO A 142 -5.06 -4.63 14.63
C PRO A 142 -5.54 -4.56 16.08
N GLY A 143 -5.22 -5.56 16.90
CA GLY A 143 -5.48 -5.55 18.35
C GLY A 143 -4.57 -4.63 19.19
N GLY A 144 -3.85 -3.67 18.59
CA GLY A 144 -2.99 -2.72 19.31
C GLY A 144 -1.76 -3.34 19.99
N ARG A 145 -1.39 -4.57 19.59
CA ARG A 145 -0.26 -5.29 20.20
C ARG A 145 1.07 -4.67 19.77
N VAL A 146 1.83 -4.21 20.77
CA VAL A 146 3.24 -3.86 20.60
C VAL A 146 4.08 -5.07 20.98
N PHE A 147 4.82 -5.62 20.02
CA PHE A 147 5.72 -6.74 20.29
C PHE A 147 6.97 -6.21 21.00
N GLN A 148 7.23 -6.70 22.22
CA GLN A 148 8.41 -6.32 22.99
C GLN A 148 9.70 -7.03 22.55
N ALA A 149 9.56 -8.14 21.83
CA ALA A 149 10.67 -8.95 21.34
C ALA A 149 10.63 -9.12 19.82
N LEU A 150 11.81 -9.31 19.23
CA LEU A 150 11.95 -9.74 17.84
C LEU A 150 11.25 -11.10 17.63
N PRO A 151 10.83 -11.41 16.39
CA PRO A 151 10.30 -12.73 16.10
C PRO A 151 11.34 -13.82 16.39
N VAL A 152 10.92 -14.91 17.05
CA VAL A 152 11.81 -16.03 17.38
C VAL A 152 12.25 -16.82 16.14
N ASN A 153 11.48 -16.74 15.06
CA ASN A 153 11.78 -17.38 13.78
C ASN A 153 11.03 -16.70 12.62
N ALA A 154 11.32 -17.17 11.39
CA ALA A 154 10.69 -16.64 10.17
C ALA A 154 9.17 -16.88 10.13
N LEU A 155 8.68 -17.99 10.69
CA LEU A 155 7.26 -18.33 10.73
C LEU A 155 6.48 -17.34 11.61
N GLU A 156 7.01 -17.00 12.78
CA GLU A 156 6.40 -15.99 13.65
C GLU A 156 6.43 -14.60 12.98
N ALA A 157 7.56 -14.24 12.34
CA ALA A 157 7.65 -12.98 11.60
C ALA A 157 6.58 -12.90 10.50
N GLU A 158 6.35 -13.99 9.79
CA GLU A 158 5.32 -14.09 8.75
C GLU A 158 3.91 -14.01 9.34
N ALA A 159 3.63 -14.74 10.42
CA ALA A 159 2.35 -14.67 11.11
C ALA A 159 2.04 -13.24 11.59
N ARG A 160 3.04 -12.53 12.13
CA ARG A 160 2.89 -11.11 12.51
C ARG A 160 2.59 -10.21 11.30
N ARG A 161 3.15 -10.49 10.12
CA ARG A 161 2.85 -9.75 8.89
C ARG A 161 1.43 -10.03 8.38
N LEU A 162 1.03 -11.29 8.32
CA LEU A 162 -0.30 -11.72 7.84
C LEU A 162 -1.44 -11.18 8.72
N ALA A 163 -1.21 -11.08 10.03
CA ALA A 163 -2.19 -10.53 10.98
C ALA A 163 -2.56 -9.06 10.71
N ARG A 164 -1.82 -8.35 9.85
CA ARG A 164 -2.08 -6.96 9.48
C ARG A 164 -3.06 -6.80 8.31
N PHE A 165 -3.46 -7.90 7.66
CA PHE A 165 -4.36 -7.88 6.52
C PHE A 165 -5.70 -8.53 6.85
N GLU A 166 -6.78 -7.79 6.60
CA GLU A 166 -8.16 -8.25 6.80
C GLU A 166 -8.87 -8.40 5.44
N PRO A 167 -9.06 -9.63 4.93
CA PRO A 167 -9.64 -9.87 3.59
C PRO A 167 -11.14 -9.54 3.48
N MET A 168 -11.80 -9.18 4.59
CA MET A 168 -13.22 -8.84 4.64
C MET A 168 -13.47 -7.42 5.18
N GLY A 169 -12.42 -6.59 5.35
CA GLY A 169 -12.49 -5.27 6.00
C GLY A 169 -12.93 -4.09 5.11
N HIS A 170 -13.58 -4.33 3.98
CA HIS A 170 -14.04 -3.30 3.03
C HIS A 170 -15.25 -2.48 3.56
N THR A 171 -15.63 -1.41 2.86
CA THR A 171 -16.85 -0.64 3.13
C THR A 171 -18.03 -1.20 2.33
N PRO A 172 -19.05 -1.80 2.99
CA PRO A 172 -20.19 -2.36 2.28
C PRO A 172 -21.17 -1.27 1.83
N GLY A 173 -21.90 -1.52 0.73
CA GLY A 173 -23.03 -0.70 0.29
C GLY A 173 -22.68 0.34 -0.77
N ASP A 174 -23.52 1.38 -0.88
CA ASP A 174 -23.35 2.47 -1.83
C ASP A 174 -22.18 3.36 -1.39
N THR A 175 -21.08 3.29 -2.14
CA THR A 175 -19.84 4.00 -1.83
C THR A 175 -19.41 4.74 -3.10
N ALA A 176 -19.96 5.94 -3.30
CA ALA A 176 -19.45 6.81 -4.34
C ALA A 176 -17.99 7.16 -4.00
N PRO A 177 -17.04 7.00 -4.95
CA PRO A 177 -15.67 7.44 -4.74
C PRO A 177 -15.64 8.93 -4.38
N LYS A 178 -14.85 9.26 -3.36
CA LYS A 178 -14.55 10.65 -3.03
C LYS A 178 -13.77 11.30 -4.18
N THR A 179 -13.88 12.62 -4.30
CA THR A 179 -13.05 13.38 -5.22
C THR A 179 -11.66 13.56 -4.62
N GLY A 180 -10.63 13.20 -5.38
CA GLY A 180 -9.23 13.39 -5.01
C GLY A 180 -8.41 13.69 -6.26
N GLY A 181 -7.46 14.62 -6.13
CA GLY A 181 -6.55 14.97 -7.21
C GLY A 181 -5.34 14.05 -7.22
N VAL A 182 -4.94 13.59 -8.41
CA VAL A 182 -3.66 12.91 -8.62
C VAL A 182 -2.53 13.94 -8.62
N HIS A 183 -1.41 13.64 -7.95
CA HIS A 183 -0.25 14.52 -7.97
C HIS A 183 0.41 14.49 -9.37
N PRO A 184 0.63 15.64 -10.04
CA PRO A 184 1.25 15.66 -11.36
C PRO A 184 2.63 14.97 -11.42
N ASP A 185 3.49 15.21 -10.43
CA ASP A 185 4.81 14.56 -10.33
C ASP A 185 4.76 13.08 -9.94
N PHE A 186 3.62 12.59 -9.40
CA PHE A 186 3.44 11.19 -9.01
C PHE A 186 2.11 10.66 -9.57
N PRO A 187 1.98 10.58 -10.91
CA PRO A 187 0.70 10.36 -11.58
C PRO A 187 0.12 8.96 -11.32
N LEU A 188 0.95 8.03 -10.86
CA LEU A 188 0.57 6.65 -10.54
C LEU A 188 0.47 6.40 -9.04
N THR A 189 0.40 7.45 -8.21
CA THR A 189 0.35 7.30 -6.74
C THR A 189 -0.72 8.20 -6.14
N LEU A 190 -1.61 7.59 -5.37
CA LEU A 190 -2.49 8.30 -4.44
C LEU A 190 -1.69 8.64 -3.17
N ASP A 191 -1.40 9.92 -2.94
CA ASP A 191 -0.78 10.39 -1.69
C ASP A 191 -1.88 10.84 -0.71
N LEU A 192 -2.16 10.02 0.30
CA LEU A 192 -3.21 10.30 1.28
C LEU A 192 -2.95 11.55 2.14
N ARG A 193 -1.73 12.10 2.11
CA ARG A 193 -1.42 13.36 2.81
C ARG A 193 -1.99 14.59 2.10
N ARG A 194 -2.45 14.43 0.86
CA ARG A 194 -2.94 15.52 -0.01
C ARG A 194 -4.44 15.50 -0.21
N VAL A 195 -5.11 14.46 0.27
CA VAL A 195 -6.57 14.38 0.23
C VAL A 195 -7.14 15.06 1.48
N PRO A 196 -8.34 15.66 1.39
CA PRO A 196 -8.99 16.33 2.52
C PRO A 196 -9.31 15.38 3.69
#